data_AF-A0AAW4V077-F1
#
_entry.id   AF-A0AAW4V077-F1
#
_cell.length_a   1.000
_cell.length_b   1.000
_cell.length_c   1.000
_cell.angle_alpha   90.00
_cell.angle_beta   90.00
_cell.angle_gamma   90.00
#
_symmetry.space_group_name_H-M   'P 1'
#
loop_
_entity.id
_entity.type
_entity.pdbx_description
1 polymer ?
#
loop_
_entity_poly.entity_id
_entity_poly.type
_entity_poly.pdbx_seq_one_letter_code
_entity_poly.pdbx_strand_id
1 'polypeptide(L)'
;MSKKQEIIGLIDADLLDNGTRHPNLVLLKLAGFFQDNGIPFELILDPQANTLHYTRIYLSCVFTFTKLPELYIRSKGTPEEKKFKCGGTGFYANEVSVMEYRRKREQDMNQLEHDEFLNTLRNFHGGKEYGISMSRQMPYYHLYDQFINQQVKKGFKREKFKDYQKYSIGFLTRGCVRHCPFCVNKLENCILPYSKLQWFLDDEKDKNGKLVRPYIYLWDDNFLASDPSIWRPLLKQLIETKRPFQFRQGLDERMLAESPYGEEMAEMLSRSRYHGDFIFAFDNWKLFPTLLKIHT
;
A
#
# COMPACT_ATOMS: atom_id res chain seq x y z
N MET A 1 24.61 -28.01 -17.54
CA MET A 1 23.59 -27.00 -17.89
C MET A 1 23.54 -26.01 -16.73
N SER A 2 23.89 -24.74 -16.93
CA SER A 2 23.76 -23.74 -15.87
C SER A 2 22.28 -23.65 -15.49
N LYS A 3 21.96 -23.82 -14.19
CA LYS A 3 20.60 -23.57 -13.68
C LYS A 3 20.21 -22.17 -14.16
N LYS A 4 19.18 -22.07 -15.00
CA LYS A 4 18.67 -20.77 -15.47
C LYS A 4 18.31 -19.98 -14.20
N GLN A 5 18.95 -18.84 -13.99
CA GLN A 5 18.77 -18.05 -12.78
C GLN A 5 17.29 -17.64 -12.69
N GLU A 6 16.65 -17.94 -11.56
CA GLU A 6 15.25 -17.61 -11.35
C GLU A 6 15.14 -16.10 -11.13
N ILE A 7 14.44 -15.40 -12.03
CA ILE A 7 14.17 -13.96 -11.92
C ILE A 7 12.66 -13.77 -11.83
N ILE A 8 12.22 -13.05 -10.80
CA ILE A 8 10.82 -12.71 -10.57
C ILE A 8 10.50 -11.34 -11.17
N GLY A 9 9.47 -11.28 -12.01
CA GLY A 9 8.95 -10.03 -12.54
C GLY A 9 7.94 -9.39 -11.60
N LEU A 10 8.03 -8.09 -11.38
CA LEU A 10 7.03 -7.29 -10.65
C LEU A 10 6.42 -6.27 -11.61
N ILE A 11 5.09 -6.20 -11.69
CA ILE A 11 4.37 -5.27 -12.56
C ILE A 11 3.43 -4.42 -11.71
N ASP A 12 3.65 -3.11 -11.77
CA ASP A 12 2.70 -2.09 -11.36
C ASP A 12 1.89 -1.67 -12.60
N ALA A 13 0.68 -2.19 -12.75
CA ALA A 13 -0.12 -1.94 -13.95
C ALA A 13 -0.49 -0.46 -14.08
N ASP A 14 -0.79 0.19 -12.96
CA ASP A 14 -1.16 1.60 -12.91
C ASP A 14 0.06 2.49 -13.24
N LEU A 15 1.28 2.07 -12.87
CA LEU A 15 2.50 2.75 -13.31
C LEU A 15 2.68 2.69 -14.83
N LEU A 16 2.40 1.54 -15.44
CA LEU A 16 2.53 1.35 -16.90
C LEU A 16 1.44 2.06 -17.70
N ASP A 17 0.30 2.39 -17.07
CA ASP A 17 -0.78 3.16 -17.67
C ASP A 17 -0.80 4.61 -17.17
N ASN A 18 0.06 5.44 -17.78
CA ASN A 18 0.19 6.90 -17.52
C ASN A 18 0.78 7.29 -16.16
N GLY A 19 1.16 6.32 -15.33
CA GLY A 19 1.91 6.56 -14.10
C GLY A 19 1.02 6.95 -12.92
N THR A 20 1.47 6.55 -11.73
CA THR A 20 0.83 6.89 -10.47
C THR A 20 1.62 7.94 -9.70
N ARG A 21 1.00 8.54 -8.68
CA ARG A 21 1.69 9.40 -7.71
C ARG A 21 2.35 8.59 -6.60
N HIS A 22 1.87 7.39 -6.33
CA HIS A 22 2.23 6.57 -5.18
C HIS A 22 2.82 5.23 -5.64
N PRO A 23 3.84 4.69 -4.93
CA PRO A 23 4.33 3.34 -5.20
C PRO A 23 3.27 2.29 -4.83
N ASN A 24 3.36 1.09 -5.39
CA ASN A 24 2.49 0.00 -5.02
C ASN A 24 3.04 -0.74 -3.78
N LEU A 25 2.37 -0.63 -2.63
CA LEU A 25 2.83 -1.22 -1.37
C LEU A 25 2.96 -2.75 -1.42
N VAL A 26 2.07 -3.44 -2.15
CA VAL A 26 2.14 -4.90 -2.27
C VAL A 26 3.41 -5.31 -3.01
N LEU A 27 3.74 -4.62 -4.10
CA LEU A 27 4.97 -4.89 -4.85
C LEU A 27 6.22 -4.54 -4.04
N LEU A 28 6.21 -3.44 -3.27
CA LEU A 28 7.31 -3.13 -2.36
C LEU A 28 7.53 -4.26 -1.33
N LYS A 29 6.45 -4.81 -0.75
CA LYS A 29 6.53 -5.92 0.21
C LYS A 29 7.01 -7.22 -0.43
N LEU A 30 6.51 -7.56 -1.62
CA LEU A 30 7.01 -8.72 -2.38
C LEU A 30 8.51 -8.58 -2.71
N ALA A 31 8.94 -7.41 -3.18
CA ALA A 31 10.35 -7.11 -3.41
C ALA A 31 11.20 -7.26 -2.14
N GLY A 32 10.70 -6.80 -0.99
CA GLY A 32 11.34 -7.02 0.31
C GLY A 32 11.49 -8.50 0.65
N PHE A 33 10.43 -9.29 0.44
CA PHE A 33 10.45 -10.72 0.72
C PHE A 33 11.44 -11.49 -0.17
N PHE A 34 11.51 -11.13 -1.46
CA PHE A 34 12.50 -11.70 -2.38
C PHE A 34 13.92 -11.26 -2.05
N GLN A 35 14.12 -9.99 -1.66
CA GLN A 35 15.40 -9.47 -1.21
C GLN A 35 15.93 -10.23 0.02
N ASP A 36 15.07 -10.48 1.01
CA ASP A 36 15.41 -11.22 2.22
C ASP A 36 15.84 -12.67 1.91
N ASN A 37 15.24 -13.28 0.88
CA ASN A 37 15.55 -14.64 0.43
C ASN A 37 16.67 -14.70 -0.64
N GLY A 38 17.26 -13.57 -1.04
CA GLY A 38 18.31 -13.53 -2.07
C GLY A 38 17.82 -13.93 -3.47
N ILE A 39 16.52 -13.81 -3.73
CA ILE A 39 15.91 -14.13 -5.02
C ILE A 39 16.00 -12.90 -5.92
N PRO A 40 16.58 -13.00 -7.13
CA PRO A 40 16.57 -11.92 -8.10
C PRO A 40 15.16 -11.52 -8.51
N PHE A 41 14.89 -10.22 -8.53
CA PHE A 41 13.63 -9.66 -9.03
C PHE A 41 13.89 -8.34 -9.76
N GLU A 42 12.93 -7.95 -10.59
CA GLU A 42 12.94 -6.62 -11.20
C GLU A 42 11.53 -6.05 -11.38
N LEU A 43 11.43 -4.73 -11.31
CA LEU A 43 10.24 -3.98 -11.71
C LEU A 43 10.23 -3.89 -13.24
N ILE A 44 9.22 -4.49 -13.88
CA ILE A 44 9.05 -4.46 -15.33
C ILE A 44 8.50 -3.08 -15.72
N LEU A 45 9.29 -2.32 -16.47
CA LEU A 45 8.95 -0.96 -16.92
C LEU A 45 8.57 -0.88 -18.40
N ASP A 46 8.77 -1.98 -19.15
CA ASP A 46 8.36 -2.08 -20.55
C ASP A 46 7.07 -2.91 -20.65
N PRO A 47 5.94 -2.31 -21.09
CA PRO A 47 4.69 -3.04 -21.25
C PRO A 47 4.76 -4.14 -22.32
N GLN A 48 5.82 -4.17 -23.14
CA GLN A 48 6.06 -5.19 -24.16
C GLN A 48 7.20 -6.17 -23.81
N ALA A 49 7.69 -6.18 -22.56
CA ALA A 49 8.79 -7.04 -22.14
C ALA A 49 8.54 -8.53 -22.43
N ASN A 50 9.63 -9.27 -22.66
CA ASN A 50 9.59 -10.70 -22.94
C ASN A 50 9.41 -11.53 -21.66
N THR A 51 8.32 -12.30 -21.58
CA THR A 51 7.99 -13.12 -20.40
C THR A 51 8.92 -14.33 -20.19
N LEU A 52 9.70 -14.73 -21.20
CA LEU A 52 10.65 -15.85 -21.12
C LEU A 52 11.83 -15.59 -20.18
N HIS A 53 12.07 -14.33 -19.83
CA HIS A 53 13.09 -13.93 -18.87
C HIS A 53 12.69 -14.30 -17.43
N TYR A 54 11.39 -14.35 -17.15
CA TYR A 54 10.86 -14.54 -15.81
C TYR A 54 10.37 -15.96 -15.59
N THR A 55 10.60 -16.46 -14.38
CA THR A 55 10.01 -17.71 -13.90
C THR A 55 8.58 -17.48 -13.40
N ARG A 56 8.33 -16.33 -12.77
CA ARG A 56 7.03 -15.89 -12.24
C ARG A 56 6.92 -14.38 -12.37
N ILE A 57 5.69 -13.89 -12.48
CA ILE A 57 5.39 -12.47 -12.61
C ILE A 57 4.23 -12.13 -11.65
N TYR A 58 4.45 -11.20 -10.73
CA TYR A 58 3.39 -10.66 -9.87
C TYR A 58 2.92 -9.32 -10.44
N LEU A 59 1.64 -9.23 -10.77
CA LEU A 59 1.01 -8.06 -11.36
C LEU A 59 -0.02 -7.48 -10.39
N SER A 60 0.16 -6.24 -9.98
CA SER A 60 -0.80 -5.50 -9.16
C SER A 60 -1.48 -4.42 -9.98
N CYS A 61 -2.82 -4.35 -9.87
CA CYS A 61 -3.66 -3.34 -10.52
C CYS A 61 -4.67 -2.78 -9.52
N VAL A 62 -4.60 -1.48 -9.26
CA VAL A 62 -5.42 -0.80 -8.25
C VAL A 62 -6.69 -0.21 -8.86
N PHE A 63 -6.60 0.42 -10.04
CA PHE A 63 -7.75 1.10 -10.64
C PHE A 63 -8.44 0.26 -11.70
N THR A 64 -9.77 0.32 -11.74
CA THR A 64 -10.59 -0.45 -12.70
C THR A 64 -10.54 0.09 -14.12
N PHE A 65 -10.07 1.33 -14.30
CA PHE A 65 -9.87 1.95 -15.61
C PHE A 65 -8.46 1.72 -16.17
N THR A 66 -7.55 1.13 -15.39
CA THR A 66 -6.17 0.89 -15.80
C THR A 66 -6.12 -0.11 -16.97
N LYS A 67 -5.47 0.29 -18.04
CA LYS A 67 -5.16 -0.59 -19.18
C LYS A 67 -4.07 -1.56 -18.76
N LEU A 68 -4.40 -2.85 -18.78
CA LEU A 68 -3.44 -3.90 -18.48
C LEU A 68 -2.34 -3.94 -19.54
N PRO A 69 -1.09 -4.21 -19.15
CA PRO A 69 0.05 -4.08 -20.05
C PRO A 69 0.08 -5.20 -21.11
N GLU A 70 0.62 -4.90 -22.30
CA GLU A 70 0.54 -5.76 -23.47
C GLU A 70 1.16 -7.15 -23.24
N LEU A 71 2.26 -7.25 -22.50
CA LEU A 71 2.89 -8.52 -22.16
C LEU A 71 1.94 -9.49 -21.43
N TYR A 72 1.05 -8.97 -20.58
CA TYR A 72 0.04 -9.79 -19.91
C TYR A 72 -1.05 -10.21 -20.91
N ILE A 73 -1.53 -9.27 -21.74
CA ILE A 73 -2.56 -9.55 -22.75
C ILE A 73 -2.08 -10.64 -23.73
N ARG A 74 -0.85 -10.54 -24.24
CA ARG A 74 -0.26 -11.53 -25.15
C ARG A 74 -0.05 -12.90 -24.50
N SER A 75 0.09 -12.95 -23.17
CA SER A 75 0.24 -14.23 -22.46
C SER A 75 -1.06 -15.02 -22.37
N LYS A 76 -2.22 -14.38 -22.49
CA LYS A 76 -3.54 -15.01 -22.31
C LYS A 76 -3.76 -16.17 -23.29
N GLY A 77 -4.22 -17.30 -22.77
CA GLY A 77 -4.43 -18.52 -23.54
C GLY A 77 -3.15 -19.25 -23.94
N THR A 78 -1.98 -18.78 -23.52
CA THR A 78 -0.68 -19.43 -23.76
C THR A 78 -0.15 -20.09 -22.48
N PRO A 79 0.85 -20.99 -22.58
CA PRO A 79 1.51 -21.54 -21.39
C PRO A 79 2.11 -20.49 -20.45
N GLU A 80 2.46 -19.30 -20.98
CA GLU A 80 3.07 -18.21 -20.21
C GLU A 80 2.07 -17.55 -19.25
N GLU A 81 0.76 -17.65 -19.49
CA GLU A 81 -0.27 -17.10 -18.59
C GLU A 81 -0.10 -17.62 -17.16
N LYS A 82 0.33 -18.88 -17.01
CA LYS A 82 0.52 -19.53 -15.70
C LYS A 82 1.62 -18.90 -14.85
N LYS A 83 2.50 -18.10 -15.46
CA LYS A 83 3.54 -17.35 -14.74
C LYS A 83 2.97 -16.17 -13.98
N PHE A 84 1.81 -15.65 -14.39
CA PHE A 84 1.22 -14.45 -13.82
C PHE A 84 0.41 -14.76 -12.56
N LYS A 85 0.69 -14.00 -11.50
CA LYS A 85 -0.10 -13.91 -10.28
C LYS A 85 -0.64 -12.50 -10.18
N CYS A 86 -1.95 -12.34 -10.38
CA CYS A 86 -2.60 -11.04 -10.51
C CYS A 86 -3.41 -10.71 -9.25
N GLY A 87 -3.35 -9.45 -8.81
CA GLY A 87 -4.13 -8.98 -7.66
C GLY A 87 -4.35 -7.47 -7.66
N GLY A 88 -5.11 -7.02 -6.69
CA GLY A 88 -5.51 -5.62 -6.52
C GLY A 88 -6.95 -5.34 -6.96
N THR A 89 -7.48 -4.24 -6.42
CA THR A 89 -8.88 -3.84 -6.56
C THR A 89 -9.31 -3.57 -8.00
N GLY A 90 -8.37 -3.26 -8.90
CA GLY A 90 -8.67 -3.00 -10.31
C GLY A 90 -9.33 -4.19 -11.02
N PHE A 91 -9.17 -5.41 -10.50
CA PHE A 91 -9.77 -6.63 -11.06
C PHE A 91 -11.22 -6.89 -10.64
N TYR A 92 -11.72 -6.25 -9.57
CA TYR A 92 -13.03 -6.59 -9.00
C TYR A 92 -13.82 -5.43 -8.41
N ALA A 93 -13.28 -4.21 -8.31
CA ALA A 93 -13.97 -3.14 -7.59
C ALA A 93 -15.30 -2.69 -8.25
N ASN A 94 -15.43 -2.90 -9.57
CA ASN A 94 -16.66 -2.65 -10.33
C ASN A 94 -17.64 -3.84 -10.30
N GLU A 95 -17.33 -4.93 -9.59
CA GLU A 95 -18.24 -6.07 -9.46
C GLU A 95 -19.53 -5.65 -8.75
N VAL A 96 -20.66 -5.87 -9.42
CA VAL A 96 -22.00 -5.46 -8.97
C VAL A 96 -22.63 -6.53 -8.08
N SER A 97 -22.27 -7.80 -8.29
CA SER A 97 -22.71 -8.89 -7.43
C SER A 97 -21.97 -8.82 -6.10
N VAL A 98 -22.69 -8.55 -5.01
CA VAL A 98 -22.11 -8.52 -3.65
C VAL A 98 -21.41 -9.83 -3.30
N MET A 99 -21.99 -10.95 -3.74
CA MET A 99 -21.41 -12.28 -3.54
C MET A 99 -20.07 -12.43 -4.28
N GLU A 100 -20.01 -12.09 -5.57
CA GLU A 100 -18.77 -12.19 -6.35
C GLU A 100 -17.73 -11.16 -5.88
N TYR A 101 -18.15 -9.96 -5.52
CA TYR A 101 -17.28 -8.94 -4.96
C TYR A 101 -16.60 -9.44 -3.70
N ARG A 102 -17.38 -10.00 -2.76
CA ARG A 102 -16.86 -10.57 -1.51
C ARG A 102 -15.87 -11.69 -1.80
N ARG A 103 -16.24 -12.63 -2.67
CA ARG A 103 -15.40 -13.77 -3.06
C ARG A 103 -14.08 -13.32 -3.66
N LYS A 104 -14.10 -12.41 -4.64
CA LYS A 104 -12.90 -11.89 -5.32
C LYS A 104 -12.01 -11.10 -4.37
N ARG A 105 -12.60 -10.26 -3.49
CA ARG A 105 -11.85 -9.50 -2.49
C ARG A 105 -11.20 -10.42 -1.45
N GLU A 106 -11.92 -11.40 -0.95
CA GLU A 106 -11.37 -12.37 0.00
C GLU A 106 -10.22 -13.17 -0.62
N GLN A 107 -10.38 -13.62 -1.86
CA GLN A 107 -9.30 -14.26 -2.61
C GLN A 107 -8.09 -13.32 -2.74
N ASP A 108 -8.29 -12.06 -3.14
CA ASP A 108 -7.22 -11.08 -3.32
C ASP A 108 -6.46 -10.77 -2.03
N MET A 109 -7.17 -10.67 -0.90
CA MET A 109 -6.57 -10.41 0.40
C MET A 109 -5.74 -11.58 0.95
N ASN A 110 -6.07 -12.82 0.55
CA ASN A 110 -5.44 -14.03 1.09
C ASN A 110 -4.45 -14.71 0.14
N GLN A 111 -4.51 -14.45 -1.17
CA GLN A 111 -3.79 -15.24 -2.17
C GLN A 111 -2.27 -15.26 -2.00
N LEU A 112 -1.65 -14.16 -1.56
CA LEU A 112 -0.19 -14.11 -1.40
C LEU A 112 0.29 -14.93 -0.21
N GLU A 113 -0.43 -14.91 0.91
CA GLU A 113 -0.07 -15.70 2.10
C GLU A 113 -0.39 -17.20 1.93
N HIS A 114 -1.14 -17.56 0.88
CA HIS A 114 -1.43 -18.94 0.47
C HIS A 114 -0.73 -19.34 -0.84
N ASP A 115 0.12 -18.49 -1.42
CA ASP A 115 0.82 -18.79 -2.66
C ASP A 115 1.83 -19.92 -2.42
N GLU A 116 1.73 -21.00 -3.21
CA GLU A 116 2.55 -22.20 -3.05
C GLU A 116 4.04 -21.90 -3.13
N PHE A 117 4.46 -20.98 -4.02
CA PHE A 117 5.86 -20.63 -4.16
C PHE A 117 6.34 -19.74 -3.02
N LEU A 118 5.57 -18.72 -2.64
CA LEU A 118 5.95 -17.88 -1.50
C LEU A 118 6.05 -18.70 -0.20
N ASN A 119 5.20 -19.73 -0.06
CA ASN A 119 5.22 -20.65 1.08
C ASN A 119 6.39 -21.65 1.09
N THR A 120 7.22 -21.72 0.05
CA THR A 120 8.51 -22.44 0.12
C THR A 120 9.65 -21.57 0.63
N LEU A 121 9.46 -20.26 0.72
CA LEU A 121 10.48 -19.28 1.08
C LEU A 121 10.41 -18.93 2.56
N ARG A 122 11.57 -18.60 3.15
CA ARG A 122 11.69 -18.33 4.58
C ARG A 122 11.11 -16.98 4.94
N ASN A 123 10.43 -16.91 6.07
CA ASN A 123 9.97 -15.67 6.69
C ASN A 123 11.00 -15.18 7.73
N PHE A 124 11.42 -13.92 7.61
CA PHE A 124 12.40 -13.30 8.50
C PHE A 124 11.80 -12.31 9.52
N HIS A 125 10.51 -12.00 9.41
CA HIS A 125 9.83 -10.95 10.19
C HIS A 125 8.83 -11.50 11.22
N GLY A 126 8.94 -12.80 11.50
CA GLY A 126 8.16 -13.54 12.50
C GLY A 126 6.75 -13.93 12.04
N GLY A 127 6.10 -14.78 12.84
CA GLY A 127 4.86 -15.45 12.43
C GLY A 127 5.15 -16.90 12.04
N LYS A 128 4.69 -17.34 10.86
CA LYS A 128 5.03 -18.65 10.29
C LYS A 128 6.50 -18.69 9.90
N GLU A 129 7.12 -19.87 9.91
CA GLU A 129 8.53 -20.06 9.51
C GLU A 129 8.75 -19.83 8.00
N TYR A 130 7.75 -20.21 7.19
CA TYR A 130 7.73 -20.05 5.74
C TYR A 130 6.49 -19.26 5.30
N GLY A 131 6.57 -18.66 4.11
CA GLY A 131 5.51 -17.82 3.55
C GLY A 131 5.64 -16.35 3.92
N ILE A 132 5.19 -15.49 3.02
CA ILE A 132 5.11 -14.05 3.28
C ILE A 132 4.02 -13.78 4.32
N SER A 133 4.27 -12.83 5.22
CA SER A 133 3.22 -12.20 6.03
C SER A 133 3.08 -10.76 5.58
N MET A 134 1.95 -10.43 4.94
CA MET A 134 1.76 -9.12 4.33
C MET A 134 1.75 -8.00 5.37
N SER A 135 1.24 -8.25 6.58
CA SER A 135 1.28 -7.25 7.66
C SER A 135 2.70 -7.01 8.19
N ARG A 136 3.59 -8.00 8.16
CA ARG A 136 4.93 -7.95 8.78
C ARG A 136 6.07 -7.66 7.83
N GLN A 137 5.93 -8.01 6.56
CA GLN A 137 7.02 -7.91 5.60
C GLN A 137 7.47 -6.45 5.43
N MET A 138 8.75 -6.18 5.65
CA MET A 138 9.36 -4.88 5.40
C MET A 138 9.35 -4.58 3.90
N PRO A 139 8.87 -3.41 3.45
CA PRO A 139 8.92 -3.02 2.04
C PRO A 139 10.36 -2.77 1.55
N TYR A 140 10.70 -3.22 0.34
CA TYR A 140 11.94 -2.84 -0.35
C TYR A 140 11.74 -1.50 -1.07
N TYR A 141 12.07 -0.41 -0.39
CA TYR A 141 11.78 0.94 -0.86
C TYR A 141 12.66 1.46 -2.02
N HIS A 142 13.57 0.66 -2.56
CA HIS A 142 14.36 1.01 -3.76
C HIS A 142 13.77 0.45 -5.06
N LEU A 143 12.66 -0.29 -5.00
CA LEU A 143 12.05 -0.95 -6.16
C LEU A 143 11.82 -0.02 -7.35
N TYR A 144 11.47 1.24 -7.09
CA TYR A 144 11.14 2.23 -8.12
C TYR A 144 12.30 3.15 -8.52
N ASP A 145 13.51 2.97 -7.96
CA ASP A 145 14.63 3.90 -8.21
C ASP A 145 15.02 3.94 -9.69
N GLN A 146 15.02 2.79 -10.38
CA GLN A 146 15.27 2.74 -11.81
C GLN A 146 14.25 3.56 -12.61
N PHE A 147 12.96 3.40 -12.30
CA PHE A 147 11.88 4.17 -12.93
C PHE A 147 12.08 5.68 -12.71
N ILE A 148 12.29 6.09 -11.47
CA ILE A 148 12.45 7.50 -11.11
C ILE A 148 13.68 8.09 -11.83
N ASN A 149 14.79 7.36 -11.86
CA ASN A 149 16.00 7.79 -12.57
C ASN A 149 15.75 7.93 -14.08
N GLN A 150 14.97 7.05 -14.70
CA GLN A 150 14.57 7.19 -16.11
C GLN A 150 13.69 8.43 -16.33
N GLN A 151 12.73 8.71 -15.44
CA GLN A 151 11.87 9.89 -15.54
C GLN A 151 12.67 11.19 -15.35
N VAL A 152 13.61 11.22 -14.42
CA VAL A 152 14.49 12.38 -14.20
C VAL A 152 15.36 12.64 -15.44
N LYS A 153 15.89 11.58 -16.08
CA LYS A 153 16.60 11.70 -17.37
C LYS A 153 15.71 12.24 -18.49
N LYS A 154 14.39 12.01 -18.45
CA LYS A 154 13.40 12.58 -19.37
C LYS A 154 13.01 14.04 -19.04
N GLY A 155 13.61 14.65 -18.00
CA GLY A 155 13.39 16.04 -17.62
C GLY A 155 12.39 16.28 -16.50
N PHE A 156 11.80 15.22 -15.91
CA PHE A 156 10.94 15.40 -14.73
C PHE A 156 11.75 15.75 -13.49
N LYS A 157 11.25 16.69 -12.68
CA LYS A 157 11.84 17.03 -11.38
C LYS A 157 11.72 15.84 -10.41
N ARG A 158 12.79 15.54 -9.67
CA ARG A 158 12.83 14.40 -8.73
C ARG A 158 11.81 14.54 -7.61
N GLU A 159 11.51 15.76 -7.20
CA GLU A 159 10.52 16.10 -6.16
C GLU A 159 9.10 15.63 -6.52
N LYS A 160 8.79 15.46 -7.82
CA LYS A 160 7.53 14.86 -8.29
C LYS A 160 7.33 13.44 -7.71
N PHE A 161 8.42 12.72 -7.47
CA PHE A 161 8.42 11.35 -6.98
C PHE A 161 8.68 11.24 -5.47
N LYS A 162 8.49 12.32 -4.71
CA LYS A 162 8.71 12.33 -3.26
C LYS A 162 7.97 11.21 -2.52
N ASP A 163 6.76 10.87 -2.98
CA ASP A 163 5.92 9.82 -2.37
C ASP A 163 6.51 8.41 -2.58
N TYR A 164 7.41 8.21 -3.55
CA TYR A 164 8.17 6.98 -3.74
C TYR A 164 9.44 6.92 -2.89
N GLN A 165 10.05 8.06 -2.58
CA GLN A 165 11.43 8.12 -2.06
C GLN A 165 11.56 8.60 -0.62
N LYS A 166 10.57 9.35 -0.09
CA LYS A 166 10.70 10.07 1.19
C LYS A 166 9.84 9.51 2.31
N TYR A 167 9.08 8.45 2.06
CA TYR A 167 8.13 7.91 3.01
C TYR A 167 8.39 6.44 3.34
N SER A 168 8.28 6.12 4.63
CA SER A 168 7.93 4.78 5.10
C SER A 168 6.41 4.62 5.00
N ILE A 169 5.94 3.62 4.25
CA ILE A 169 4.53 3.46 3.87
C ILE A 169 3.96 2.20 4.51
N GLY A 170 2.80 2.31 5.16
CA GLY A 170 2.16 1.17 5.80
C GLY A 170 0.73 1.43 6.25
N PHE A 171 0.15 0.41 6.86
CA PHE A 171 -1.17 0.43 7.49
C PHE A 171 -1.01 0.03 8.95
N LEU A 172 -1.38 0.89 9.90
CA LEU A 172 -1.44 0.47 11.31
C LEU A 172 -2.73 -0.29 11.61
N THR A 173 -3.79 0.04 10.87
CA THR A 173 -5.12 -0.54 10.96
C THR A 173 -5.67 -0.82 9.55
N ARG A 174 -6.61 -1.76 9.47
CA ARG A 174 -7.37 -2.07 8.25
C ARG A 174 -8.85 -2.22 8.57
N GLY A 175 -9.68 -1.90 7.59
CA GLY A 175 -11.13 -1.98 7.69
C GLY A 175 -11.77 -0.61 7.93
N CYS A 176 -13.08 -0.56 7.77
CA CYS A 176 -13.86 0.65 7.95
C CYS A 176 -15.25 0.28 8.46
N VAL A 177 -15.81 1.09 9.36
CA VAL A 177 -17.21 0.95 9.82
C VAL A 177 -18.19 1.68 8.92
N ARG A 178 -17.69 2.39 7.89
CA ARG A 178 -18.52 3.16 6.96
C ARG A 178 -18.81 2.32 5.73
N HIS A 179 -20.09 2.07 5.50
CA HIS A 179 -20.59 1.30 4.35
C HIS A 179 -20.81 2.19 3.12
N CYS A 180 -19.89 3.12 2.83
CA CYS A 180 -20.04 4.04 1.71
C CYS A 180 -20.14 3.25 0.39
N PRO A 181 -21.19 3.43 -0.43
CA PRO A 181 -21.48 2.55 -1.57
C PRO A 181 -20.40 2.57 -2.65
N PHE A 182 -19.65 3.67 -2.73
CA PHE A 182 -18.53 3.88 -3.66
C PHE A 182 -17.19 3.31 -3.15
N CYS A 183 -17.09 2.88 -1.90
CA CYS A 183 -15.82 2.49 -1.28
C CYS A 183 -15.53 0.99 -1.44
N VAL A 184 -14.26 0.63 -1.61
CA VAL A 184 -13.82 -0.79 -1.65
C VAL A 184 -13.95 -1.50 -0.29
N ASN A 185 -14.08 -0.75 0.80
CA ASN A 185 -14.31 -1.27 2.14
C ASN A 185 -15.80 -1.32 2.53
N LYS A 186 -16.73 -1.12 1.57
CA LYS A 186 -18.18 -1.06 1.81
C LYS A 186 -18.79 -2.25 2.54
N LEU A 187 -18.12 -3.41 2.54
CA LEU A 187 -18.57 -4.63 3.23
C LEU A 187 -17.82 -4.93 4.53
N GLU A 188 -16.84 -4.09 4.91
CA GLU A 188 -16.16 -4.17 6.20
C GLU A 188 -17.08 -3.64 7.30
N ASN A 189 -16.96 -4.19 8.52
CA ASN A 189 -17.81 -3.82 9.66
C ASN A 189 -17.01 -3.39 10.88
N CYS A 190 -15.69 -3.57 10.86
CA CYS A 190 -14.81 -3.25 11.96
C CYS A 190 -13.47 -2.73 11.45
N ILE A 191 -12.69 -2.19 12.38
CA ILE A 191 -11.35 -1.68 12.12
C ILE A 191 -10.43 -2.40 13.09
N LEU A 192 -9.45 -3.13 12.56
CA LEU A 192 -8.57 -3.99 13.34
C LEU A 192 -7.11 -3.54 13.17
N PRO A 193 -6.26 -3.76 14.20
CA PRO A 193 -4.82 -3.60 14.05
C PRO A 193 -4.29 -4.49 12.92
N TYR A 194 -3.36 -3.95 12.13
CA TYR A 194 -2.78 -4.67 10.99
C TYR A 194 -1.26 -4.82 11.12
N SER A 195 -0.49 -3.75 10.92
CA SER A 195 0.97 -3.76 11.09
C SER A 195 1.39 -3.03 12.35
N LYS A 196 2.48 -3.49 12.98
CA LYS A 196 3.23 -2.65 13.92
C LYS A 196 4.06 -1.63 13.14
N LEU A 197 4.24 -0.44 13.70
CA LEU A 197 4.95 0.67 13.04
C LEU A 197 6.37 0.28 12.59
N GLN A 198 7.12 -0.41 13.44
CA GLN A 198 8.49 -0.87 13.15
C GLN A 198 8.59 -1.87 11.99
N TRP A 199 7.49 -2.50 11.56
CA TRP A 199 7.51 -3.46 10.45
C TRP A 199 7.57 -2.79 9.08
N PHE A 200 7.39 -1.47 9.01
CA PHE A 200 7.53 -0.72 7.76
C PHE A 200 8.32 0.58 7.92
N LEU A 201 8.77 0.91 9.14
CA LEU A 201 9.57 2.09 9.41
C LEU A 201 11.01 1.87 8.91
N ASP A 202 11.44 2.73 7.99
CA ASP A 202 12.77 2.65 7.38
C ASP A 202 13.77 3.55 8.09
N ASP A 203 14.91 2.98 8.49
CA ASP A 203 15.98 3.66 9.21
C ASP A 203 17.21 3.94 8.32
N GLU A 204 17.11 3.70 7.00
CA GLU A 204 18.19 4.00 6.05
C GLU A 204 18.65 5.47 6.17
N LYS A 205 19.97 5.66 6.25
CA LYS A 205 20.61 6.97 6.32
C LYS A 205 21.50 7.21 5.11
N ASP A 206 21.49 8.44 4.62
CA ASP A 206 22.41 8.90 3.59
C ASP A 206 23.84 9.07 4.14
N LYS A 207 24.77 9.42 3.25
CA LYS A 207 26.19 9.67 3.59
C LYS A 207 26.41 10.76 4.65
N ASN A 208 25.42 11.61 4.92
CA ASN A 208 25.48 12.67 5.93
C ASN A 208 24.75 12.26 7.23
N GLY A 209 24.34 11.00 7.36
CA GLY A 209 23.61 10.48 8.52
C GLY A 209 22.14 10.91 8.60
N LYS A 210 21.58 11.50 7.54
CA LYS A 210 20.17 11.91 7.48
C LYS A 210 19.31 10.77 6.98
N LEU A 211 18.11 10.61 7.53
CA LEU A 211 17.15 9.62 7.05
C LEU A 211 16.85 9.84 5.56
N VAL A 212 16.95 8.77 4.77
CA VAL A 212 16.54 8.79 3.36
C VAL A 212 15.03 9.01 3.28
N ARG A 213 14.28 8.36 4.19
CA ARG A 213 12.82 8.43 4.35
C ARG A 213 12.45 9.05 5.69
N PRO A 214 12.44 10.40 5.80
CA PRO A 214 12.17 11.08 7.05
C PRO A 214 10.68 11.05 7.46
N TYR A 215 9.77 10.71 6.54
CA TYR A 215 8.33 10.80 6.75
C TYR A 215 7.65 9.43 6.85
N ILE A 216 6.51 9.36 7.53
CA ILE A 216 5.66 8.17 7.61
C ILE A 216 4.35 8.46 6.85
N TYR A 217 3.94 7.54 5.98
CA TYR A 217 2.71 7.65 5.19
C TYR A 217 1.77 6.49 5.55
N LEU A 218 0.70 6.82 6.23
CA LEU A 218 -0.28 5.85 6.73
C LEU A 218 -1.44 5.76 5.73
N TRP A 219 -1.73 4.56 5.26
CA TRP A 219 -2.78 4.32 4.28
C TRP A 219 -4.05 3.74 4.89
N ASP A 220 -4.10 3.67 6.23
CA ASP A 220 -5.24 3.28 7.06
C ASP A 220 -6.58 3.74 6.48
N ASP A 221 -7.51 2.80 6.42
CA ASP A 221 -8.80 2.99 5.76
C ASP A 221 -9.69 4.01 6.48
N ASN A 222 -9.72 3.97 7.83
CA ASN A 222 -10.42 4.94 8.67
C ASN A 222 -9.86 4.93 10.11
N PHE A 223 -8.65 5.44 10.29
CA PHE A 223 -7.89 5.32 11.54
C PHE A 223 -8.64 5.81 12.80
N LEU A 224 -9.26 7.01 12.75
CA LEU A 224 -9.93 7.61 13.90
C LEU A 224 -11.23 6.90 14.29
N ALA A 225 -11.86 6.16 13.37
CA ALA A 225 -13.07 5.41 13.68
C ALA A 225 -12.79 4.05 14.33
N SER A 226 -11.52 3.69 14.55
CA SER A 226 -11.19 2.48 15.30
C SER A 226 -11.48 2.65 16.79
N ASP A 227 -11.53 1.53 17.52
CA ASP A 227 -11.77 1.56 18.96
C ASP A 227 -10.68 2.39 19.71
N PRO A 228 -11.00 3.11 20.79
CA PRO A 228 -10.01 3.84 21.59
C PRO A 228 -8.85 3.01 22.11
N SER A 229 -9.05 1.72 22.36
CA SER A 229 -7.96 0.80 22.71
C SER A 229 -6.98 0.56 21.55
N ILE A 230 -7.34 0.91 20.32
CA ILE A 230 -6.54 0.76 19.09
C ILE A 230 -5.89 2.08 18.69
N TRP A 231 -6.66 3.12 18.37
CA TRP A 231 -6.07 4.36 17.82
C TRP A 231 -5.19 5.09 18.83
N ARG A 232 -5.59 5.12 20.12
CA ARG A 232 -4.90 5.89 21.16
C ARG A 232 -3.45 5.43 21.34
N PRO A 233 -3.14 4.14 21.57
CA PRO A 233 -1.75 3.70 21.68
C PRO A 233 -0.98 3.84 20.35
N LEU A 234 -1.63 3.65 19.20
CA LEU A 234 -0.98 3.79 17.90
C LEU A 234 -0.59 5.25 17.59
N LEU A 235 -1.48 6.20 17.89
CA LEU A 235 -1.21 7.63 17.72
C LEU A 235 -0.11 8.10 18.68
N LYS A 236 -0.12 7.59 19.92
CA LYS A 236 0.96 7.84 20.87
C LYS A 236 2.31 7.34 20.34
N GLN A 237 2.38 6.11 19.80
CA GLN A 237 3.60 5.58 19.19
C GLN A 237 4.08 6.44 18.02
N LEU A 238 3.18 6.90 17.15
CA LEU A 238 3.52 7.80 16.05
C LEU A 238 4.14 9.11 16.55
N ILE A 239 3.53 9.74 17.56
CA ILE A 239 4.04 10.98 18.18
C ILE A 239 5.43 10.76 18.80
N GLU A 240 5.61 9.64 19.52
CA GLU A 240 6.88 9.28 20.17
C GLU A 240 8.04 9.09 19.19
N THR A 241 7.76 8.69 17.93
CA THR A 241 8.81 8.58 16.90
C THR A 241 9.50 9.90 16.60
N LYS A 242 8.82 11.04 16.85
CA LYS A 242 9.22 12.39 16.43
C LYS A 242 9.47 12.52 14.91
N ARG A 243 9.07 11.53 14.11
CA ARG A 243 9.11 11.60 12.65
C ARG A 243 7.81 12.21 12.15
N PRO A 244 7.84 13.12 11.16
CA PRO A 244 6.61 13.64 10.63
C PRO A 244 5.80 12.54 9.92
N PHE A 245 4.48 12.54 10.11
CA PHE A 245 3.60 11.54 9.51
C PHE A 245 2.34 12.15 8.92
N GLN A 246 1.69 11.45 8.00
CA GLN A 246 0.40 11.85 7.45
C GLN A 246 -0.47 10.63 7.17
N PHE A 247 -1.79 10.82 7.24
CA PHE A 247 -2.76 9.83 6.77
C PHE A 247 -3.15 10.16 5.33
N ARG A 248 -3.08 9.17 4.43
CA ARG A 248 -3.41 9.34 3.02
C ARG A 248 -4.90 9.41 2.79
N GLN A 249 -5.62 8.47 3.38
CA GLN A 249 -7.07 8.47 3.36
C GLN A 249 -7.56 9.56 4.30
N GLY A 250 -8.74 10.12 3.99
CA GLY A 250 -9.31 11.17 4.82
C GLY A 250 -9.59 10.66 6.22
N LEU A 251 -9.20 11.43 7.23
CA LEU A 251 -9.61 11.21 8.60
C LEU A 251 -11.12 11.44 8.72
N ASP A 252 -11.83 10.58 9.44
CA ASP A 252 -13.27 10.70 9.61
C ASP A 252 -13.59 11.86 10.56
N GLU A 253 -14.04 12.98 9.98
CA GLU A 253 -14.32 14.23 10.70
C GLU A 253 -15.41 14.07 11.77
N ARG A 254 -16.36 13.13 11.54
CA ARG A 254 -17.42 12.83 12.51
C ARG A 254 -16.82 12.28 13.80
N MET A 255 -15.67 11.61 13.71
CA MET A 255 -14.96 11.17 14.92
C MET A 255 -14.33 12.32 15.69
N LEU A 256 -14.01 13.44 15.05
CA LEU A 256 -13.55 14.64 15.75
C LEU A 256 -14.73 15.46 16.30
N ALA A 257 -15.83 15.54 15.56
CA ALA A 257 -16.97 16.39 15.91
C ALA A 257 -17.97 15.75 16.88
N GLU A 258 -18.21 14.44 16.77
CA GLU A 258 -19.34 13.77 17.44
C GLU A 258 -18.91 12.68 18.44
N SER A 259 -17.66 12.22 18.36
CA SER A 259 -17.13 11.22 19.29
C SER A 259 -16.97 11.80 20.70
N PRO A 260 -17.21 11.02 21.77
CA PRO A 260 -16.79 11.42 23.11
C PRO A 260 -15.27 11.58 23.27
N TYR A 261 -14.48 11.11 22.29
CA TYR A 261 -13.02 11.25 22.25
C TYR A 261 -12.53 12.29 21.24
N GLY A 262 -13.43 13.07 20.62
CA GLY A 262 -13.09 13.99 19.54
C GLY A 262 -12.08 15.06 19.95
N GLU A 263 -12.25 15.65 21.14
CA GLU A 263 -11.32 16.63 21.71
C GLU A 263 -9.93 16.03 21.95
N GLU A 264 -9.87 14.82 22.50
CA GLU A 264 -8.60 14.09 22.74
C GLU A 264 -7.88 13.81 21.42
N MET A 265 -8.60 13.32 20.41
CA MET A 265 -8.05 13.08 19.07
C MET A 265 -7.48 14.38 18.48
N ALA A 266 -8.24 15.48 18.54
CA ALA A 266 -7.80 16.78 18.03
C ALA A 266 -6.56 17.30 18.77
N GLU A 267 -6.54 17.19 20.11
CA GLU A 267 -5.39 17.59 20.93
C GLU A 267 -4.14 16.79 20.56
N MET A 268 -4.24 15.46 20.49
CA MET A 268 -3.12 14.59 20.11
C MET A 268 -2.62 14.89 18.69
N LEU A 269 -3.51 15.06 17.72
CA LEU A 269 -3.14 15.42 16.34
C LEU A 269 -2.46 16.79 16.28
N SER A 270 -2.96 17.79 17.02
CA SER A 270 -2.39 19.15 17.04
C SER A 270 -0.96 19.20 17.60
N ARG A 271 -0.64 18.30 18.54
CA ARG A 271 0.70 18.18 19.14
C ARG A 271 1.63 17.28 18.32
N SER A 272 1.10 16.58 17.32
CA SER A 272 1.88 15.66 16.50
C SER A 272 2.71 16.42 15.45
N ARG A 273 3.76 15.78 14.93
CA ARG A 273 4.48 16.28 13.76
C ARG A 273 3.71 15.92 12.48
N TYR A 274 2.49 16.43 12.33
CA TYR A 274 1.72 16.15 11.13
C TYR A 274 2.42 16.74 9.88
N HIS A 275 2.51 15.94 8.82
CA HIS A 275 3.15 16.36 7.57
C HIS A 275 2.09 16.73 6.53
N GLY A 276 2.13 17.96 6.03
CA GLY A 276 1.16 18.45 5.05
C GLY A 276 -0.19 18.80 5.68
N ASP A 277 -1.23 18.81 4.86
CA ASP A 277 -2.59 19.20 5.26
C ASP A 277 -3.35 17.99 5.82
N PHE A 278 -4.17 18.23 6.85
CA PHE A 278 -5.17 17.25 7.27
C PHE A 278 -6.21 17.09 6.16
N ILE A 279 -6.37 15.85 5.69
CA ILE A 279 -7.44 15.50 4.76
C ILE A 279 -8.57 14.91 5.60
N PHE A 280 -9.76 15.50 5.54
CA PHE A 280 -10.95 15.00 6.23
C PHE A 280 -11.97 14.43 5.23
N ALA A 281 -12.58 13.30 5.60
CA ALA A 281 -13.61 12.63 4.83
C ALA A 281 -15.00 12.93 5.40
N PHE A 282 -15.82 13.61 4.59
CA PHE A 282 -17.23 13.92 4.87
C PHE A 282 -18.19 12.89 4.24
N ASP A 283 -17.79 12.20 3.16
CA ASP A 283 -18.56 11.20 2.38
C ASP A 283 -19.89 11.68 1.77
N ASN A 284 -20.47 12.79 2.24
CA ASN A 284 -21.70 13.40 1.77
C ASN A 284 -21.62 14.93 1.89
N TRP A 285 -21.78 15.63 0.76
CA TRP A 285 -21.75 17.10 0.70
C TRP A 285 -22.78 17.77 1.61
N LYS A 286 -23.85 17.07 2.00
CA LYS A 286 -24.88 17.57 2.93
C LYS A 286 -24.38 17.78 4.36
N LEU A 287 -23.21 17.26 4.73
CA LEU A 287 -22.59 17.46 6.05
C LEU A 287 -21.78 18.76 6.16
N PHE A 288 -21.57 19.44 5.03
CA PHE A 288 -20.84 20.73 4.96
C PHE A 288 -21.38 21.83 5.91
N PRO A 289 -22.69 21.99 6.16
CA PRO A 289 -23.20 23.05 7.05
C PRO A 289 -22.78 22.93 8.53
N THR A 290 -22.44 21.72 9.01
CA THR A 290 -21.98 21.49 10.39
C THR A 290 -20.59 22.09 10.63
N LEU A 291 -19.80 22.27 9.56
CA LEU A 291 -18.41 22.77 9.61
C LEU A 291 -18.30 24.25 10.02
N LEU A 292 -19.29 25.09 9.68
CA LEU A 292 -19.25 26.52 10.01
C LEU A 292 -19.34 26.79 11.52
N LYS A 293 -19.71 25.79 12.33
CA LYS A 293 -19.83 25.93 13.80
C LYS A 293 -18.53 25.63 14.55
N ILE A 294 -17.52 25.03 13.91
CA ILE A 294 -16.22 24.69 14.54
C ILE A 294 -15.19 25.83 14.30
N HIS A 295 -15.55 26.85 13.51
CA HIS A 295 -14.72 28.03 13.24
C HIS A 295 -15.25 29.34 13.85
N THR A 296 -16.14 29.26 14.83
CA THR A 296 -16.57 30.39 15.68
C THR A 296 -16.42 30.03 17.14
#